data_AF-A0A2N2GNZ2-F1
#
_entry.id   AF-A0A2N2GNZ2-F1
#
_cell.length_a   1.000
_cell.length_b   1.000
_cell.length_c   1.000
_cell.angle_alpha   90.00
_cell.angle_beta   90.00
_cell.angle_gamma   90.00
#
_symmetry.space_group_name_H-M   'P 1'
#
loop_
_entity.id
_entity.type
_entity.pdbx_description
1 polymer ?
#
loop_
_entity_poly.entity_id
_entity_poly.type
_entity_poly.pdbx_seq_one_letter_code
_entity_poly.pdbx_strand_id
1 'polypeptide(L)'
;MIGQIKAMENDLIARLESMPFEEARSKILTRQLGNDIDSPNHQFCLSWLREKEAGFRERRESKTLVWARHAACAAYAAAIIAAISIAITILKS
;
A
#
# COMPACT_ATOMS: atom_id res chain seq x y z
N MET A 1 -8.16 32.44 -15.41
CA MET A 1 -7.47 32.00 -14.19
C MET A 1 -7.61 30.49 -13.92
N ILE A 2 -8.80 29.87 -14.04
CA ILE A 2 -8.98 28.42 -13.78
C ILE A 2 -8.08 27.52 -14.66
N GLY A 3 -7.86 27.88 -15.92
CA GLY A 3 -7.01 27.09 -16.83
C GLY A 3 -5.51 27.10 -16.49
N GLN A 4 -5.00 28.16 -15.85
CA GLN A 4 -3.57 28.27 -15.49
C GLN A 4 -3.23 27.40 -14.27
N ILE A 5 -4.15 27.30 -13.29
CA ILE A 5 -3.99 26.43 -12.11
C ILE A 5 -3.92 24.97 -12.56
N LYS A 6 -4.85 24.55 -13.42
CA LYS A 6 -4.91 23.17 -13.92
C LYS A 6 -3.69 22.75 -14.74
N ALA A 7 -3.13 23.68 -15.52
CA ALA A 7 -1.88 23.42 -16.26
C ALA A 7 -0.68 23.24 -15.31
N MET A 8 -0.59 24.07 -14.27
CA MET A 8 0.47 23.99 -13.27
C MET A 8 0.38 22.70 -12.44
N GLU A 9 -0.82 22.29 -12.03
CA GLU A 9 -1.05 21.02 -11.32
C GLU A 9 -0.66 19.80 -12.18
N ASN A 10 -1.02 19.80 -13.47
CA ASN A 10 -0.67 18.73 -14.40
C ASN A 10 0.84 18.60 -14.61
N ASP A 11 1.55 19.72 -14.77
CA ASP A 11 3.01 19.73 -14.88
C ASP A 11 3.67 19.22 -13.60
N LEU A 12 3.09 19.53 -12.44
CA LEU A 12 3.57 19.07 -11.15
C LEU A 12 3.38 17.56 -10.99
N ILE A 13 2.21 17.02 -11.35
CA ILE A 13 1.97 15.56 -11.38
C ILE A 13 2.96 14.89 -12.34
N ALA A 14 3.10 15.40 -13.56
CA ALA A 14 3.98 14.80 -14.55
C ALA A 14 5.43 14.70 -14.03
N ARG A 15 5.90 15.71 -13.30
CA ARG A 15 7.20 15.66 -12.62
C ARG A 15 7.24 14.61 -11.51
N LEU A 16 6.22 14.54 -10.66
CA LEU A 16 6.13 13.53 -9.61
C LEU A 16 6.09 12.09 -10.16
N GLU A 17 5.43 11.88 -11.29
CA GLU A 17 5.34 10.58 -11.94
C GLU A 17 6.55 10.22 -12.80
N SER A 18 7.35 11.21 -13.20
CA SER A 18 8.60 10.99 -13.94
C SER A 18 9.74 10.44 -13.08
N MET A 19 9.59 10.42 -11.75
CA MET A 19 10.61 9.97 -10.82
C MET A 19 10.16 8.77 -9.97
N PRO A 20 11.09 7.97 -9.42
CA PRO A 20 10.76 6.91 -8.48
C PRO A 20 9.99 7.43 -7.27
N PHE A 21 9.02 6.65 -6.79
CA PHE A 21 8.16 7.03 -5.68
C PHE A 21 8.91 7.49 -4.42
N GLU A 22 9.98 6.78 -4.04
CA GLU A 22 10.81 7.15 -2.87
C GLU A 22 11.57 8.48 -3.09
N GLU A 23 11.96 8.75 -4.33
CA GLU A 23 12.60 10.02 -4.69
C GLU A 23 11.59 11.17 -4.63
N ALA A 24 10.38 10.97 -5.18
CA ALA A 24 9.28 11.94 -5.07
C ALA A 24 8.93 12.21 -3.60
N ARG A 25 8.79 11.15 -2.80
CA ARG A 25 8.51 11.23 -1.36
C ARG A 25 9.59 12.04 -0.63
N SER A 26 10.86 11.73 -0.87
CA SER A 26 11.98 12.48 -0.29
C SER A 26 11.94 13.95 -0.68
N LYS A 27 11.72 14.25 -1.97
CA LYS A 27 11.69 15.63 -2.48
C LYS A 27 10.49 16.44 -1.98
N ILE A 28 9.33 15.81 -1.79
CA ILE A 28 8.16 16.46 -1.17
C ILE A 28 8.46 16.77 0.31
N LEU A 29 9.01 15.80 1.06
CA LEU A 29 9.29 15.96 2.50
C LEU A 29 10.44 16.94 2.78
N THR A 30 11.47 16.94 1.93
CA THR A 30 12.58 17.90 1.97
C THR A 30 12.23 19.25 1.34
N ARG A 31 10.98 19.42 0.92
CA ARG A 31 10.41 20.66 0.36
C ARG A 31 11.00 21.09 -0.99
N GLN A 32 11.83 20.26 -1.62
CA GLN A 32 12.37 20.53 -2.96
C GLN A 32 11.29 20.53 -4.05
N LEU A 33 10.12 19.94 -3.79
CA LEU A 33 8.95 19.92 -4.66
C LEU A 33 7.75 20.57 -3.96
N GLY A 34 7.18 21.63 -4.56
CA GLY A 34 6.12 22.44 -3.96
C GLY A 34 6.64 23.43 -2.91
N ASN A 35 7.69 24.19 -3.26
CA ASN A 35 8.64 24.91 -2.40
C ASN A 35 8.09 26.07 -1.53
N ASP A 36 6.81 26.39 -1.62
CA ASP A 36 6.22 27.53 -0.91
C ASP A 36 5.49 27.02 0.35
N ILE A 37 5.91 27.47 1.53
CA ILE A 37 5.27 27.11 2.83
C ILE A 37 3.78 27.42 2.75
N ASP A 38 2.94 26.43 3.07
CA ASP A 38 1.46 26.48 2.99
C ASP A 38 0.90 26.83 1.60
N SER A 39 1.68 26.65 0.53
CA SER A 39 1.19 26.83 -0.82
C SER A 39 0.25 25.69 -1.23
N PRO A 40 -0.79 26.00 -2.03
CA PRO A 40 -1.64 25.00 -2.66
C PRO A 40 -0.86 23.88 -3.35
N ASN A 41 0.31 24.20 -3.91
CA ASN A 41 1.17 23.23 -4.59
C ASN A 41 1.79 22.20 -3.63
N HIS A 42 2.15 22.62 -2.41
CA HIS A 42 2.68 21.70 -1.40
C HIS A 42 1.59 20.77 -0.88
N GLN A 43 0.40 21.32 -0.61
CA GLN A 43 -0.76 20.51 -0.21
C GLN A 43 -1.15 19.49 -1.28
N PHE A 44 -1.07 19.89 -2.55
CA PHE A 44 -1.32 19.01 -3.68
C PHE A 44 -0.28 17.88 -3.82
N CYS A 45 1.01 18.19 -3.63
CA CYS A 45 2.06 17.16 -3.52
C CYS A 45 1.77 16.16 -2.39
N LEU A 46 1.35 16.66 -1.22
CA LEU A 46 1.03 15.83 -0.07
C LEU A 46 -0.20 14.95 -0.32
N SER A 47 -1.24 15.46 -1.00
CA SER A 47 -2.40 14.63 -1.36
C SER A 47 -2.03 13.52 -2.33
N TRP A 48 -1.22 13.82 -3.35
CA TRP A 48 -0.72 12.82 -4.28
C TRP A 48 0.12 11.74 -3.56
N LEU A 49 0.99 12.15 -2.63
CA LEU A 49 1.79 11.22 -1.83
C LEU A 49 0.90 10.28 -1.00
N ARG A 50 -0.10 10.83 -0.30
CA ARG A 50 -1.04 10.04 0.51
C ARG A 50 -1.82 9.03 -0.32
N GLU A 51 -2.26 9.42 -1.52
CA GLU A 51 -2.99 8.54 -2.43
C GLU A 51 -2.12 7.35 -2.88
N LYS A 52 -0.88 7.62 -3.30
CA LYS A 52 0.07 6.55 -3.68
C LYS A 52 0.37 5.64 -2.48
N GLU A 53 0.60 6.19 -1.29
CA GLU A 53 0.83 5.39 -0.06
C GLU A 53 -0.39 4.53 0.33
N ALA A 54 -1.61 5.03 0.12
CA ALA A 54 -2.84 4.27 0.31
C ALA A 54 -2.90 3.07 -0.65
N GLY A 55 -2.62 3.28 -1.95
CA GLY A 55 -2.56 2.19 -2.92
C GLY A 55 -1.49 1.13 -2.59
N PHE A 56 -0.34 1.53 -2.05
CA PHE A 56 0.67 0.58 -1.56
C PHE A 56 0.22 -0.19 -0.32
N ARG A 57 -0.54 0.44 0.59
CA ARG A 57 -1.13 -0.25 1.75
C ARG A 57 -2.16 -1.28 1.32
N GLU A 58 -3.09 -0.91 0.45
CA GLU A 58 -4.12 -1.82 -0.07
C GLU A 58 -3.52 -3.04 -0.79
N ARG A 59 -2.44 -2.84 -1.56
CA ARG A 59 -1.68 -3.95 -2.18
C ARG A 59 -0.99 -4.86 -1.16
N ARG A 60 -0.58 -4.33 -0.01
CA ARG A 60 0.00 -5.15 1.08
C ARG A 60 -1.09 -5.88 1.84
N GLU A 61 -2.21 -5.23 2.12
CA GLU A 61 -3.36 -5.83 2.81
C GLU A 61 -3.96 -6.97 2.00
N SER A 62 -4.15 -6.78 0.69
CA SER A 62 -4.63 -7.85 -0.21
C SER A 62 -3.67 -9.06 -0.23
N LYS A 63 -2.35 -8.83 -0.30
CA LYS A 63 -1.35 -9.92 -0.18
C LYS A 63 -1.42 -10.61 1.18
N THR A 64 -1.50 -9.84 2.26
CA THR A 64 -1.59 -10.38 3.62
C THR A 64 -2.84 -11.23 3.81
N LEU A 65 -3.98 -10.79 3.27
CA LEU A 65 -5.25 -11.52 3.32
C LEU A 65 -5.18 -12.84 2.51
N VAL A 66 -4.50 -12.84 1.37
CA VAL A 66 -4.23 -14.07 0.61
C VAL A 66 -3.40 -15.06 1.43
N TRP A 67 -2.38 -14.58 2.14
CA TRP A 67 -1.53 -15.43 2.99
C TRP A 67 -2.32 -15.96 4.20
N ALA A 68 -3.12 -15.11 4.83
CA ALA A 68 -4.00 -15.51 5.93
C ALA A 68 -4.99 -16.60 5.50
N ARG A 69 -5.56 -16.51 4.29
CA ARG A 69 -6.41 -17.56 3.72
C ARG A 69 -5.66 -18.88 3.52
N HIS A 70 -4.45 -18.83 2.94
CA HIS A 70 -3.64 -20.04 2.76
C HIS A 70 -3.28 -20.69 4.11
N ALA A 71 -2.92 -19.87 5.11
CA ALA A 71 -2.63 -20.35 6.46
C ALA A 71 -3.86 -21.01 7.11
N ALA A 72 -5.06 -20.43 6.94
CA ALA A 72 -6.29 -21.01 7.46
C ALA A 72 -6.62 -22.37 6.83
N CYS A 73 -6.46 -22.52 5.51
CA CYS A 73 -6.63 -23.81 4.84
C CYS A 73 -5.63 -24.87 5.33
N ALA A 74 -4.36 -24.50 5.52
CA ALA A 74 -3.34 -25.40 6.05
C ALA A 74 -3.64 -25.82 7.49
N ALA A 75 -4.09 -24.88 8.34
CA ALA A 75 -4.48 -25.16 9.72
C ALA A 75 -5.67 -26.15 9.79
N TYR A 76 -6.66 -26.00 8.90
CA TYR A 76 -7.79 -26.92 8.81
C TYR A 76 -7.35 -28.35 8.42
N ALA A 77 -6.48 -28.48 7.43
CA ALA A 77 -5.93 -29.79 7.05
C ALA A 77 -5.14 -30.44 8.19
N ALA A 78 -4.33 -29.65 8.91
CA ALA A 78 -3.59 -30.13 10.08
C ALA A 78 -4.52 -30.61 11.20
N ALA A 79 -5.62 -29.88 11.46
CA ALA A 79 -6.62 -30.29 12.45
C ALA A 79 -7.29 -31.63 12.10
N ILE A 80 -7.60 -31.86 10.82
CA ILE A 80 -8.15 -33.14 10.35
C ILE A 80 -7.16 -34.28 10.58
N ILE A 81 -5.89 -34.09 10.18
CA ILE A 81 -4.85 -35.11 10.36
C ILE A 81 -4.65 -35.44 11.85
N ALA A 82 -4.65 -34.41 12.71
CA ALA A 82 -4.54 -34.59 14.15
C ALA A 82 -5.72 -35.40 14.71
N ALA A 83 -6.95 -35.07 14.30
CA ALA A 83 -8.14 -35.80 14.75
C ALA A 83 -8.12 -37.28 14.31
N ILE A 84 -7.73 -37.56 13.07
CA ILE A 84 -7.57 -38.94 12.56
C ILE A 84 -6.49 -39.67 13.37
N SER A 85 -5.35 -39.03 13.64
CA SER A 85 -4.25 -39.63 14.39
C SER A 85 -4.66 -40.02 15.81
N ILE A 86 -5.44 -39.15 16.48
CA ILE A 86 -6.00 -39.44 17.80
C ILE A 86 -6.96 -40.62 17.73
N ALA A 87 -7.88 -40.64 16.77
CA ALA A 87 -8.86 -41.71 16.61
C ALA A 87 -8.20 -43.08 16.35
N ILE A 88 -7.17 -43.12 15.50
CA ILE A 88 -6.39 -44.35 15.24
C ILE A 88 -5.65 -44.81 16.50
N THR A 89 -5.09 -43.89 17.28
CA THR A 89 -4.39 -44.20 18.52
C THR A 89 -5.34 -44.84 19.53
N ILE A 90 -6.56 -44.31 19.67
CA ILE A 90 -7.59 -44.88 20.55
C ILE A 90 -8.04 -46.27 20.06
N LEU A 91 -8.24 -46.45 18.75
CA LEU A 91 -8.66 -47.74 18.18
C LEU A 91 -7.61 -48.85 18.25
N LYS A 92 -6.32 -48.49 18.32
CA LYS A 92 -5.20 -49.43 18.44
C LYS A 92 -4.73 -49.67 19.87
N SER A 93 -5.26 -48.92 20.84
CA SER A 93 -5.00 -49.10 22.28
C SER A 93 -6.04 -50.01 22.91
#